data_AF-A0A7S3GQQ1-F1
#
_entry.id   AF-A0A7S3GQQ1-F1
#
_cell.length_a   1.000
_cell.length_b   1.000
_cell.length_c   1.000
_cell.angle_alpha   90.00
_cell.angle_beta   90.00
_cell.angle_gamma   90.00
#
_symmetry.space_group_name_H-M   'P 1'
#
loop_
_entity.id
_entity.type
_entity.pdbx_description
1 polymer ?
#
loop_
_entity_poly.entity_id
_entity_poly.type
_entity_poly.pdbx_seq_one_letter_code
_entity_poly.pdbx_strand_id
1 'polypeptide(L)'
;LRFIMSSFKRAVKTTTTAAHATSSAEVADDTVGDNVTVTGVKPWVNTGLGIVSSGNKQLDELVGGGCALGTLTFVESDSFSNYGETLALYGLAESISHKHAVLLVSEDNIEAERLMAALPYNQTIGRAGNVSNEDHAVVPEKADANKLTIAWQYGKYIKPKDEPPVPRGSSSEIPAASYCCSYDLSRRLQSSILESATVEMCSAGALAGNNSSTSAEQALNKITQAVQEFVAKHHK
;
A
#
# COMPACT_ATOMS: atom_id res chain seq x y z
N LEU A 1 -26.31 6.31 -25.57
CA LEU A 1 -26.20 5.94 -24.14
C LEU A 1 -25.79 7.17 -23.35
N ARG A 2 -26.60 7.63 -22.40
CA ARG A 2 -26.28 8.79 -21.55
C ARG A 2 -25.59 8.28 -20.28
N PHE A 3 -24.32 8.65 -20.10
CA PHE A 3 -23.60 8.43 -18.84
C PHE A 3 -24.07 9.48 -17.83
N ILE A 4 -24.63 9.02 -16.70
CA ILE A 4 -24.88 9.87 -15.53
C ILE A 4 -23.66 9.73 -14.64
N MET A 5 -22.79 10.74 -14.63
CA MET A 5 -21.69 10.84 -13.67
C MET A 5 -22.23 11.45 -12.36
N SER A 6 -22.32 10.62 -11.32
CA SER A 6 -22.61 11.11 -9.97
C SER A 6 -21.34 11.71 -9.37
N SER A 7 -21.37 13.03 -9.13
CA SER A 7 -20.26 13.79 -8.55
C SER A 7 -20.56 14.06 -7.09
N PHE A 8 -19.85 13.39 -6.18
CA PHE A 8 -19.89 13.73 -4.76
C PHE A 8 -19.06 15.01 -4.53
N LYS A 9 -19.75 16.15 -4.47
CA LYS A 9 -19.13 17.43 -4.07
C LYS A 9 -18.90 17.45 -2.56
N ARG A 10 -17.65 17.38 -2.13
CA ARG A 10 -17.25 17.76 -0.77
C ARG A 10 -17.29 19.28 -0.65
N ALA A 11 -18.10 19.80 0.28
CA ALA A 11 -18.14 21.22 0.60
C ALA A 11 -16.88 21.62 1.38
N VAL A 12 -16.00 22.41 0.76
CA VAL A 12 -14.89 23.08 1.44
C VAL A 12 -15.38 24.48 1.84
N LYS A 13 -15.44 24.75 3.14
CA LYS A 13 -15.77 26.07 3.68
C LYS A 13 -14.51 26.95 3.63
N THR A 14 -14.35 27.71 2.55
CA THR A 14 -13.32 28.75 2.41
C THR A 14 -13.67 29.93 3.31
N THR A 15 -12.87 30.16 4.36
CA THR A 15 -12.89 31.44 5.10
C THR A 15 -11.80 32.32 4.53
N THR A 16 -12.24 33.36 3.81
CA THR A 16 -11.43 34.45 3.26
C THR A 16 -11.01 35.39 4.38
N THR A 17 -9.71 35.67 4.53
CA THR A 17 -9.24 36.99 4.98
C THR A 17 -7.84 37.27 4.42
N ALA A 18 -7.74 38.41 3.73
CA ALA A 18 -6.55 38.95 3.09
C ALA A 18 -5.61 39.67 4.08
N ALA A 19 -4.40 39.94 3.60
CA ALA A 19 -3.21 40.42 4.28
C ALA A 19 -3.27 41.83 4.93
N HIS A 20 -2.57 42.01 6.06
CA HIS A 20 -1.74 43.21 6.34
C HIS A 20 -0.69 42.95 7.43
N ALA A 21 0.38 43.75 7.45
CA ALA A 21 1.71 43.47 7.99
C ALA A 21 1.95 43.80 9.48
N THR A 22 2.97 43.13 10.04
CA THR A 22 3.92 43.54 11.12
C THR A 22 3.38 44.10 12.45
N SER A 23 3.52 43.32 13.53
CA SER A 23 4.41 43.62 14.67
C SER A 23 4.25 42.58 15.79
N SER A 24 5.32 42.43 16.57
CA SER A 24 5.66 41.39 17.53
C SER A 24 4.64 41.18 18.66
N ALA A 25 4.33 39.92 18.97
CA ALA A 25 4.02 39.43 20.32
C ALA A 25 4.05 37.90 20.33
N GLU A 26 4.80 37.32 21.26
CA GLU A 26 4.85 35.89 21.55
C GLU A 26 3.46 35.40 21.99
N VAL A 27 2.92 34.40 21.29
CA VAL A 27 1.73 33.64 21.71
C VAL A 27 1.97 32.17 21.37
N ALA A 28 1.70 31.33 22.36
CA ALA A 28 1.92 29.90 22.40
C ALA A 28 1.55 29.16 21.10
N ASP A 29 2.51 28.35 20.62
CA ASP A 29 2.33 27.37 19.56
C ASP A 29 1.54 26.18 20.13
N ASP A 30 0.22 26.22 19.97
CA ASP A 30 -0.67 25.14 20.36
C ASP A 30 -1.77 24.99 19.32
N THR A 31 -1.44 24.30 18.21
CA THR A 31 -2.32 23.36 17.51
C THR A 31 -1.50 22.59 16.48
N VAL A 32 -0.79 21.55 16.92
CA VAL A 32 -0.32 20.49 16.01
C VAL A 32 -1.58 19.76 15.56
N GLY A 33 -2.10 20.12 14.38
CA GLY A 33 -3.10 19.31 13.69
C GLY A 33 -2.48 17.95 13.42
N ASP A 34 -2.93 16.93 14.12
CA ASP A 34 -2.45 15.56 14.01
C ASP A 34 -2.63 15.10 12.56
N ASN A 35 -1.54 15.13 11.80
CA ASN A 35 -1.56 14.83 10.38
C ASN A 35 -1.67 13.31 10.28
N VAL A 36 -2.90 12.80 10.15
CA VAL A 36 -3.17 11.36 10.07
C VAL A 36 -2.49 10.81 8.82
N THR A 37 -1.29 10.27 8.99
CA THR A 37 -0.55 9.58 7.93
C THR A 37 -1.07 8.16 7.84
N VAL A 38 -1.85 7.87 6.79
CA VAL A 38 -2.28 6.51 6.48
C VAL A 38 -1.12 5.77 5.81
N THR A 39 -0.79 4.59 6.32
CA THR A 39 0.26 3.71 5.76
C THR A 39 -0.04 3.33 4.31
N GLY A 40 0.98 3.22 3.46
CA GLY A 40 0.81 2.79 2.07
C GLY A 40 0.05 3.78 1.17
N VAL A 41 -0.24 5.00 1.65
CA VAL A 41 -0.88 6.07 0.88
C VAL A 41 0.10 7.21 0.68
N LYS A 42 0.21 7.70 -0.56
CA LYS A 42 0.93 8.95 -0.85
C LYS A 42 0.07 9.89 -1.70
N PRO A 43 0.30 11.21 -1.67
CA PRO A 43 -0.39 12.13 -2.56
C PRO A 43 0.07 11.93 -4.01
N TRP A 44 -0.89 11.97 -4.93
CA TRP A 44 -0.61 11.97 -6.36
C TRP A 44 -0.03 13.32 -6.79
N VAL A 45 1.01 13.29 -7.62
CA VAL A 45 1.83 14.46 -7.99
C VAL A 45 1.04 15.62 -8.60
N ASN A 46 -0.04 15.35 -9.33
CA ASN A 46 -0.78 16.38 -10.08
C ASN A 46 -2.02 16.91 -9.35
N THR A 47 -2.70 16.06 -8.59
CA THR A 47 -4.01 16.38 -8.00
C THR A 47 -4.01 16.39 -6.48
N GLY A 48 -2.96 15.85 -5.84
CA GLY A 48 -2.90 15.64 -4.39
C GLY A 48 -3.84 14.54 -3.90
N LEU A 49 -4.60 13.86 -4.78
CA LEU A 49 -5.45 12.74 -4.42
C LEU A 49 -4.59 11.59 -3.89
N GLY A 50 -5.03 10.91 -2.82
CA GLY A 50 -4.30 9.75 -2.32
C GLY A 50 -4.27 8.62 -3.35
N ILE A 51 -3.08 8.03 -3.52
CA ILE A 51 -2.86 6.82 -4.33
C ILE A 51 -2.27 5.72 -3.43
N VAL A 52 -2.61 4.48 -3.76
CA VAL A 52 -2.10 3.25 -3.12
C VAL A 52 -1.38 2.41 -4.15
N SER A 53 -0.40 1.63 -3.68
CA SER A 53 0.37 0.73 -4.53
C SER A 53 -0.45 -0.49 -4.95
N SER A 54 -0.19 -1.01 -6.15
CA SER A 54 -0.74 -2.27 -6.65
C SER A 54 -0.04 -3.52 -6.07
N GLY A 55 0.98 -3.33 -5.23
CA GLY A 55 1.89 -4.37 -4.75
C GLY A 55 2.95 -4.77 -5.78
N ASN A 56 2.92 -4.18 -6.98
CA ASN A 56 3.94 -4.35 -8.01
C ASN A 56 4.48 -2.99 -8.46
N LYS A 57 5.74 -2.73 -8.13
CA LYS A 57 6.41 -1.45 -8.43
C LYS A 57 6.42 -1.11 -9.93
N GLN A 58 6.59 -2.10 -10.80
CA GLN A 58 6.64 -1.87 -12.25
C GLN A 58 5.25 -1.50 -12.79
N LEU A 59 4.20 -2.15 -12.28
CA LEU A 59 2.83 -1.81 -12.62
C LEU A 59 2.48 -0.40 -12.13
N ASP A 60 2.86 -0.06 -10.90
CA ASP A 60 2.68 1.28 -10.34
C ASP A 60 3.33 2.35 -11.24
N GLU A 61 4.59 2.15 -11.64
CA GLU A 61 5.28 3.06 -12.56
C GLU A 61 4.53 3.21 -13.89
N LEU A 62 4.00 2.12 -14.43
CA LEU A 62 3.25 2.12 -15.68
C LEU A 62 1.93 2.90 -15.59
N VAL A 63 1.20 2.79 -14.47
CA VAL A 63 -0.12 3.42 -14.28
C VAL A 63 -0.06 4.83 -13.67
N GLY A 64 1.13 5.41 -13.53
CA GLY A 64 1.31 6.79 -13.04
C GLY A 64 1.52 6.91 -11.53
N GLY A 65 2.02 5.84 -10.91
CA GLY A 65 2.50 5.78 -9.54
C GLY A 65 1.68 4.89 -8.61
N GLY A 66 0.56 4.31 -9.07
CA GLY A 66 -0.35 3.44 -8.30
C GLY A 66 -1.83 3.68 -8.63
N CYS A 67 -2.71 3.09 -7.83
CA CYS A 67 -4.16 3.18 -7.97
C CYS A 67 -4.70 4.37 -7.15
N ALA A 68 -5.51 5.23 -7.77
CA ALA A 68 -6.14 6.35 -7.08
C ALA A 68 -7.26 5.90 -6.14
N LEU A 69 -7.32 6.48 -4.94
CA LEU A 69 -8.40 6.22 -4.00
C LEU A 69 -9.75 6.68 -4.58
N GLY A 70 -10.80 5.90 -4.32
CA GLY A 70 -12.15 6.16 -4.85
C GLY A 70 -12.33 5.79 -6.33
N THR A 71 -11.40 5.02 -6.90
CA THR A 71 -11.50 4.48 -8.26
C THR A 71 -11.66 2.96 -8.25
N LEU A 72 -11.98 2.41 -9.42
CA LEU A 72 -12.09 0.97 -9.65
C LEU A 72 -11.06 0.57 -10.71
N THR A 73 -10.24 -0.43 -10.39
CA THR A 73 -9.23 -0.98 -11.28
C THR A 73 -9.68 -2.36 -11.74
N PHE A 74 -9.66 -2.58 -13.05
CA PHE A 74 -9.97 -3.88 -13.65
C PHE A 74 -8.69 -4.52 -14.20
N VAL A 75 -8.51 -5.81 -13.92
CA VAL A 75 -7.42 -6.62 -14.47
C VAL A 75 -8.06 -7.73 -15.29
N GLU A 76 -7.99 -7.61 -16.61
CA GLU A 76 -8.46 -8.65 -17.52
C GLU A 76 -7.38 -9.74 -17.63
N SER A 77 -7.77 -10.98 -17.33
CA SER A 77 -6.86 -12.14 -17.39
C SER A 77 -7.06 -12.89 -18.70
N ASP A 78 -5.96 -13.30 -19.32
CA ASP A 78 -6.02 -14.24 -20.43
C ASP A 78 -6.26 -15.68 -19.92
N SER A 79 -6.86 -16.53 -20.77
CA SER A 79 -7.18 -17.92 -20.45
C SER A 79 -5.95 -18.81 -20.25
N PHE A 80 -4.79 -18.42 -20.79
CA PHE A 80 -3.58 -19.26 -20.81
C PHE A 80 -2.54 -18.87 -19.77
N SER A 81 -2.76 -17.79 -19.00
CA SER A 81 -1.80 -17.29 -18.02
C SER A 81 -2.44 -16.93 -16.70
N ASN A 82 -1.69 -17.09 -15.62
CA ASN A 82 -2.11 -16.74 -14.26
C ASN A 82 -1.63 -15.34 -13.82
N TYR A 83 -1.24 -14.48 -14.77
CA TYR A 83 -0.68 -13.17 -14.44
C TYR A 83 -1.71 -12.25 -13.76
N GLY A 84 -2.97 -12.28 -14.18
CA GLY A 84 -4.00 -11.45 -13.57
C GLY A 84 -4.31 -11.85 -12.13
N GLU A 85 -4.39 -13.15 -11.84
CA GLU A 85 -4.48 -13.66 -10.46
C GLU A 85 -3.26 -13.25 -9.64
N THR A 86 -2.06 -13.35 -10.22
CA THR A 86 -0.82 -12.96 -9.55
C THR A 86 -0.82 -11.47 -9.19
N LEU A 87 -1.29 -10.60 -10.09
CA LEU A 87 -1.46 -9.16 -9.81
C LEU A 87 -2.50 -8.91 -8.71
N ALA A 88 -3.60 -9.65 -8.70
CA ALA A 88 -4.59 -9.55 -7.62
C ALA A 88 -3.99 -9.97 -6.26
N LEU A 89 -3.17 -11.04 -6.23
CA LEU A 89 -2.46 -11.48 -5.02
C LEU A 89 -1.45 -10.44 -4.52
N TYR A 90 -0.74 -9.75 -5.42
CA TYR A 90 0.13 -8.63 -5.03
C TYR A 90 -0.67 -7.50 -4.38
N GLY A 91 -1.78 -7.07 -4.98
CA GLY A 91 -2.61 -6.01 -4.42
C GLY A 91 -3.25 -6.39 -3.08
N LEU A 92 -3.66 -7.65 -2.93
CA LEU A 92 -4.21 -8.19 -1.68
C LEU A 92 -3.13 -8.25 -0.59
N ALA A 93 -1.94 -8.76 -0.90
CA ALA A 93 -0.82 -8.80 0.04
C ALA A 93 -0.36 -7.39 0.45
N GLU A 94 -0.37 -6.44 -0.48
CA GLU A 94 -0.05 -5.02 -0.25
C GLU A 94 -1.01 -4.38 0.74
N SER A 95 -2.31 -4.57 0.52
CA SER A 95 -3.37 -4.04 1.38
C SER A 95 -3.24 -4.60 2.80
N ILE A 96 -3.05 -5.92 2.92
CA ILE A 96 -2.86 -6.61 4.20
C ILE A 96 -1.57 -6.13 4.90
N SER A 97 -0.48 -6.01 4.15
CA SER A 97 0.82 -5.57 4.70
C SER A 97 0.74 -4.15 5.26
N HIS A 98 -0.04 -3.27 4.65
CA HIS A 98 -0.27 -1.92 5.15
C HIS A 98 -1.38 -1.81 6.21
N LYS A 99 -1.95 -2.94 6.65
CA LYS A 99 -3.07 -3.01 7.61
C LYS A 99 -4.32 -2.29 7.12
N HIS A 100 -4.55 -2.25 5.81
CA HIS A 100 -5.81 -1.77 5.26
C HIS A 100 -6.90 -2.82 5.51
N ALA A 101 -8.12 -2.37 5.78
CA ALA A 101 -9.26 -3.27 5.89
C ALA A 101 -9.64 -3.76 4.48
N VAL A 102 -9.75 -5.08 4.31
CA VAL A 102 -10.00 -5.71 3.01
C VAL A 102 -11.33 -6.48 3.02
N LEU A 103 -12.16 -6.23 2.01
CA LEU A 103 -13.30 -7.08 1.65
C LEU A 103 -12.90 -7.94 0.45
N LEU A 104 -12.74 -9.25 0.66
CA LEU A 104 -12.44 -10.21 -0.40
C LEU A 104 -13.74 -10.86 -0.87
N VAL A 105 -14.11 -10.57 -2.13
CA VAL A 105 -15.26 -11.20 -2.78
C VAL A 105 -14.77 -12.23 -3.80
N SER A 106 -15.06 -13.50 -3.54
CA SER A 106 -14.69 -14.64 -4.38
C SER A 106 -15.94 -15.36 -4.90
N GLU A 107 -15.78 -16.35 -5.78
CA GLU A 107 -16.92 -17.19 -6.20
C GLU A 107 -17.52 -17.93 -4.99
N ASP A 108 -16.69 -18.64 -4.24
CA ASP A 108 -17.04 -19.36 -3.03
C ASP A 108 -15.99 -19.17 -1.91
N ASN A 109 -16.28 -19.69 -0.73
CA ASN A 109 -15.40 -19.57 0.43
C ASN A 109 -14.09 -20.37 0.26
N ILE A 110 -14.12 -21.48 -0.48
CA ILE A 110 -12.94 -22.33 -0.71
C ILE A 110 -11.91 -21.55 -1.54
N GLU A 111 -12.38 -20.81 -2.54
CA GLU A 111 -11.54 -19.99 -3.40
C GLU A 111 -10.98 -18.77 -2.64
N ALA A 112 -11.75 -18.16 -1.75
CA ALA A 112 -11.23 -17.11 -0.86
C ALA A 112 -10.09 -17.65 0.03
N GLU A 113 -10.28 -18.81 0.64
CA GLU A 113 -9.26 -19.46 1.48
C GLU A 113 -8.01 -19.82 0.66
N ARG A 114 -8.19 -20.29 -0.59
CA ARG A 114 -7.09 -20.58 -1.52
C ARG A 114 -6.28 -19.32 -1.83
N LEU A 115 -6.93 -18.21 -2.15
CA LEU A 115 -6.27 -16.93 -2.43
C LEU A 115 -5.52 -16.41 -1.21
N MET A 116 -6.13 -16.46 -0.02
CA MET A 116 -5.49 -16.06 1.24
C MET A 116 -4.25 -16.93 1.55
N ALA A 117 -4.33 -18.24 1.31
CA ALA A 117 -3.21 -19.16 1.48
C ALA A 117 -2.12 -19.03 0.40
N ALA A 118 -2.42 -18.37 -0.73
CA ALA A 118 -1.50 -18.15 -1.84
C ALA A 118 -0.76 -16.81 -1.79
N LEU A 119 -1.03 -15.95 -0.80
CA LEU A 119 -0.43 -14.63 -0.72
C LEU A 119 1.11 -14.69 -0.67
N PRO A 120 1.81 -13.84 -1.44
CA PRO A 120 3.27 -13.86 -1.50
C PRO A 120 3.92 -13.37 -0.21
N TYR A 121 5.14 -13.82 0.05
CA TYR A 121 5.92 -13.42 1.22
C TYR A 121 6.39 -11.96 1.12
N ASN A 122 6.19 -11.18 2.18
CA ASN A 122 6.62 -9.78 2.23
C ASN A 122 8.11 -9.69 2.61
N GLN A 123 8.95 -9.39 1.61
CA GLN A 123 10.40 -9.23 1.78
C GLN A 123 10.78 -7.94 2.52
N THR A 124 9.99 -6.87 2.39
CA THR A 124 10.27 -5.59 3.06
C THR A 124 10.29 -5.75 4.58
N ILE A 125 9.33 -6.49 5.13
CA ILE A 125 9.25 -6.79 6.57
C ILE A 125 10.22 -7.92 6.95
N GLY A 126 10.35 -8.94 6.08
CA GLY A 126 11.26 -10.07 6.30
C GLY A 126 12.72 -9.65 6.44
N ARG A 127 13.19 -8.68 5.64
CA ARG A 127 14.57 -8.14 5.74
C ARG A 127 14.79 -7.32 7.01
N ALA A 128 13.78 -6.61 7.51
CA ALA A 128 13.88 -5.86 8.75
C ALA A 128 14.04 -6.78 9.98
N GLY A 129 13.49 -8.00 9.94
CA GLY A 129 13.64 -9.01 11.00
C GLY A 129 14.94 -9.83 10.92
N ASN A 130 15.58 -9.89 9.75
CA ASN A 130 16.77 -10.72 9.49
C ASN A 130 18.10 -9.94 9.51
N VAL A 131 18.18 -8.78 10.18
CA VAL A 131 19.48 -8.11 10.47
C VAL A 131 20.25 -8.87 11.58
N SER A 132 20.20 -10.20 11.55
CA SER A 132 21.12 -11.09 12.25
C SER A 132 22.00 -11.78 11.21
N ASN A 133 23.12 -11.12 10.91
CA ASN A 133 24.41 -11.73 10.57
C ASN A 133 24.49 -12.68 9.36
N GLU A 134 24.03 -12.35 8.16
CA GLU A 134 24.56 -13.01 6.94
C GLU A 134 24.71 -12.02 5.77
N ASP A 135 25.50 -10.96 5.97
CA ASP A 135 26.22 -10.35 4.86
C ASP A 135 27.50 -11.17 4.65
N HIS A 136 27.60 -11.80 3.49
CA HIS A 136 28.84 -12.36 2.98
C HIS A 136 29.91 -11.27 2.95
N ALA A 137 30.73 -11.23 4.00
CA ALA A 137 32.00 -10.54 3.99
C ALA A 137 32.85 -11.15 2.87
N VAL A 138 32.87 -10.49 1.71
CA VAL A 138 33.97 -10.63 0.77
C VAL A 138 35.19 -10.12 1.50
N VAL A 139 36.00 -11.04 2.01
CA VAL A 139 37.31 -10.77 2.61
C VAL A 139 38.13 -10.04 1.55
N PRO A 140 38.51 -8.76 1.75
CA PRO A 140 39.55 -8.18 0.94
C PRO A 140 40.86 -8.70 1.52
N GLU A 141 41.58 -9.44 0.68
CA GLU A 141 42.99 -9.75 0.84
C GLU A 141 43.78 -8.56 1.39
N LYS A 142 44.74 -8.86 2.27
CA LYS A 142 45.72 -7.90 2.78
C LYS A 142 46.43 -7.24 1.60
N ALA A 143 46.13 -5.96 1.35
CA ALA A 143 46.91 -5.10 0.49
C ALA A 143 47.46 -3.93 1.31
N ASP A 144 48.74 -3.66 1.06
CA ASP A 144 49.69 -2.96 1.90
C ASP A 144 49.31 -1.55 2.39
N ALA A 145 49.88 -1.26 3.55
CA ALA A 145 49.92 0.05 4.18
C ALA A 145 50.69 1.07 3.32
N ASN A 146 49.96 1.75 2.42
CA ASN A 146 50.34 3.07 1.95
C ASN A 146 49.09 3.95 1.71
N LYS A 147 48.50 4.37 2.83
CA LYS A 147 48.01 5.72 3.12
C LYS A 147 47.70 6.60 1.89
N LEU A 148 46.63 6.29 1.16
CA LEU A 148 45.96 7.22 0.26
C LEU A 148 45.33 8.37 1.08
N THR A 149 46.16 9.36 1.42
CA THR A 149 45.82 10.45 2.36
C THR A 149 44.88 11.50 1.76
N ILE A 150 44.50 11.35 0.50
CA ILE A 150 43.62 12.27 -0.22
C ILE A 150 42.19 11.71 -0.32
N ALA A 151 42.01 10.39 -0.19
CA ALA A 151 40.70 9.74 -0.33
C ALA A 151 39.69 10.18 0.75
N TRP A 152 40.15 10.53 1.96
CA TRP A 152 39.25 10.99 3.03
C TRP A 152 38.56 12.32 2.73
N GLN A 153 39.17 13.19 1.91
CA GLN A 153 38.58 14.50 1.59
C GLN A 153 37.41 14.39 0.61
N TYR A 154 37.38 13.35 -0.22
CA TYR A 154 36.28 13.10 -1.16
C TYR A 154 35.04 12.49 -0.51
N GLY A 155 35.12 12.08 0.77
CA GLY A 155 33.98 11.52 1.52
C GLY A 155 32.76 12.44 1.61
N LYS A 156 32.93 13.76 1.40
CA LYS A 156 31.80 14.72 1.37
C LYS A 156 31.03 14.74 0.04
N TYR A 157 31.63 14.19 -1.03
CA TYR A 157 31.05 14.16 -2.37
C TYR A 157 30.61 12.76 -2.79
N ILE A 158 31.09 11.73 -2.10
CA ILE A 158 30.59 10.36 -2.20
C ILE A 158 29.31 10.29 -1.35
N LYS A 159 28.21 10.81 -1.87
CA LYS A 159 26.89 10.41 -1.39
C LYS A 159 26.62 9.03 -2.00
N PRO A 160 26.50 7.94 -1.21
CA PRO A 160 25.98 6.71 -1.75
C PRO A 160 24.62 7.01 -2.37
N LYS A 161 24.45 6.68 -3.65
CA LYS A 161 23.18 6.88 -4.35
C LYS A 161 22.11 5.85 -3.94
N ASP A 162 22.44 4.96 -3.01
CA ASP A 162 21.59 3.87 -2.54
C ASP A 162 21.72 3.68 -1.02
N GLU A 163 21.39 4.71 -0.23
CA GLU A 163 21.21 4.56 1.23
C GLU A 163 19.72 4.70 1.57
N PRO A 164 19.00 3.60 1.87
CA PRO A 164 17.66 3.71 2.43
C PRO A 164 17.76 4.32 3.83
N PRO A 165 16.78 5.16 4.25
CA PRO A 165 16.83 5.84 5.53
C PRO A 165 16.83 4.82 6.67
N VAL A 166 17.86 4.87 7.51
CA VAL A 166 18.00 4.07 8.73
C VAL A 166 16.86 4.44 9.70
N PRO A 167 16.04 3.49 10.21
CA PRO A 167 15.06 3.80 11.22
C PRO A 167 15.75 3.95 12.58
N ARG A 168 15.69 5.16 13.13
CA ARG A 168 15.99 5.43 14.53
C ARG A 168 14.73 5.05 15.33
N GLY A 169 14.71 3.83 15.87
CA GLY A 169 13.65 3.38 16.78
C GLY A 169 13.40 1.89 16.69
N SER A 170 13.66 1.19 17.79
CA SER A 170 13.34 -0.22 17.97
C SER A 170 11.84 -0.39 18.23
N SER A 171 11.07 -0.62 17.17
CA SER A 171 9.77 -1.27 17.22
C SER A 171 9.66 -2.19 15.99
N SER A 172 9.14 -3.41 16.17
CA SER A 172 8.85 -4.35 15.08
C SER A 172 7.66 -3.88 14.24
N GLU A 173 7.76 -2.67 13.72
CA GLU A 173 6.79 -2.05 12.85
C GLU A 173 7.41 -2.04 11.45
N ILE A 174 6.59 -2.34 10.44
CA ILE A 174 6.89 -2.11 9.02
C ILE A 174 7.64 -0.79 8.93
N PRO A 175 8.80 -0.69 8.24
CA PRO A 175 9.47 0.60 8.12
C PRO A 175 8.42 1.60 7.63
N ALA A 176 8.06 2.56 8.48
CA ALA A 176 6.85 3.39 8.38
C ALA A 176 6.77 4.27 7.10
N ALA A 177 7.68 4.04 6.15
CA ALA A 177 7.97 4.86 5.00
C ALA A 177 7.92 4.10 3.65
N SER A 178 7.71 2.78 3.61
CA SER A 178 7.65 2.09 2.30
C SER A 178 6.26 2.24 1.70
N TYR A 179 6.17 2.96 0.58
CA TYR A 179 4.92 3.09 -0.19
C TYR A 179 4.49 1.78 -0.86
N CYS A 180 5.46 1.02 -1.38
CA CYS A 180 5.27 -0.27 -2.04
C CYS A 180 6.11 -1.32 -1.31
N CYS A 181 5.54 -2.47 -0.95
CA CYS A 181 6.33 -3.59 -0.44
C CYS A 181 6.96 -4.40 -1.59
N SER A 182 7.99 -5.18 -1.26
CA SER A 182 8.58 -6.17 -2.17
C SER A 182 8.13 -7.57 -1.77
N TYR A 183 7.81 -8.40 -2.75
CA TYR A 183 7.11 -9.66 -2.55
C TYR A 183 7.83 -10.81 -3.25
N ASP A 184 7.84 -11.97 -2.60
CA ASP A 184 8.40 -13.22 -3.11
C ASP A 184 7.28 -14.24 -3.35
N LEU A 185 7.01 -14.57 -4.61
CA LEU A 185 5.99 -15.55 -5.01
C LEU A 185 6.36 -16.99 -4.62
N SER A 186 7.64 -17.29 -4.39
CA SER A 186 8.08 -18.64 -4.02
C SER A 186 7.69 -19.03 -2.60
N ARG A 187 7.31 -18.04 -1.77
CA ARG A 187 7.02 -18.19 -0.35
C ARG A 187 5.64 -17.63 0.00
N ARG A 188 5.14 -17.97 1.18
CA ARG A 188 3.84 -17.50 1.67
C ARG A 188 3.97 -16.33 2.63
N LEU A 189 2.96 -15.47 2.64
CA LEU A 189 2.87 -14.32 3.54
C LEU A 189 3.03 -14.75 5.00
N GLN A 190 3.75 -13.93 5.78
CA GLN A 190 4.04 -14.22 7.18
C GLN A 190 2.76 -14.26 8.04
N SER A 191 2.65 -15.27 8.91
CA SER A 191 1.49 -15.44 9.81
C SER A 191 1.26 -14.22 10.71
N SER A 192 2.32 -13.58 11.19
CA SER A 192 2.20 -12.37 12.03
C SER A 192 1.49 -11.21 11.31
N ILE A 193 1.66 -11.09 10.00
CA ILE A 193 0.97 -10.09 9.19
C ILE A 193 -0.50 -10.48 9.05
N LEU A 194 -0.76 -11.76 8.71
CA LEU A 194 -2.11 -12.30 8.56
C LEU A 194 -2.94 -12.19 9.85
N GLU A 195 -2.36 -12.50 11.00
CA GLU A 195 -3.03 -12.41 12.32
C GLU A 195 -3.42 -10.97 12.68
N SER A 196 -2.67 -9.98 12.19
CA SER A 196 -2.98 -8.56 12.40
C SER A 196 -3.92 -7.97 11.34
N ALA A 197 -4.26 -8.73 10.30
CA ALA A 197 -5.02 -8.26 9.16
C ALA A 197 -6.51 -8.19 9.46
N THR A 198 -7.18 -7.15 8.94
CA THR A 198 -8.64 -7.05 8.97
C THR A 198 -9.19 -7.44 7.61
N VAL A 199 -9.54 -8.72 7.44
CA VAL A 199 -10.07 -9.26 6.18
C VAL A 199 -11.43 -9.88 6.41
N GLU A 200 -12.42 -9.45 5.61
CA GLU A 200 -13.75 -10.06 5.56
C GLU A 200 -13.93 -10.76 4.21
N MET A 201 -14.28 -12.05 4.25
CA MET A 201 -14.45 -12.87 3.05
C MET A 201 -15.93 -13.08 2.77
N CYS A 202 -16.33 -12.87 1.51
CA CYS A 202 -17.71 -13.00 1.06
C CYS A 202 -17.77 -13.80 -0.25
N SER A 203 -18.68 -14.76 -0.33
CA SER A 203 -18.97 -15.48 -1.58
C SER A 203 -19.95 -14.69 -2.45
N ALA A 204 -19.63 -14.57 -3.73
CA ALA A 204 -20.51 -14.01 -4.76
C ALA A 204 -21.81 -14.80 -4.88
N GLY A 205 -21.76 -16.13 -4.72
CA GLY A 205 -22.96 -16.98 -4.65
C GLY A 205 -23.86 -16.62 -3.48
N ALA A 206 -23.28 -16.37 -2.29
CA ALA A 206 -24.04 -15.93 -1.12
C ALA A 206 -24.70 -14.55 -1.34
N LEU A 207 -24.01 -13.64 -2.04
CA LEU A 207 -24.56 -12.34 -2.41
C LEU A 207 -25.70 -12.49 -3.44
N ALA A 208 -25.52 -13.32 -4.48
CA ALA A 208 -26.46 -13.49 -5.58
C ALA A 208 -27.83 -14.05 -5.16
N GLY A 209 -27.91 -14.76 -4.04
CA GLY A 209 -29.14 -15.44 -3.60
C GLY A 209 -29.54 -16.55 -4.58
N ASN A 210 -30.44 -17.45 -4.18
CA ASN A 210 -30.78 -18.68 -4.92
C ASN A 210 -31.48 -18.45 -6.28
N ASN A 211 -31.45 -17.24 -6.84
CA ASN A 211 -32.11 -16.89 -8.09
C ASN A 211 -31.17 -17.18 -9.27
N SER A 212 -31.54 -18.17 -10.07
CA SER A 212 -30.81 -18.70 -11.24
C SER A 212 -30.62 -17.70 -12.40
N SER A 213 -31.04 -16.45 -12.26
CA SER A 213 -30.87 -15.39 -13.26
C SER A 213 -30.59 -14.05 -12.59
N THR A 214 -29.52 -13.99 -11.79
CA THR A 214 -29.06 -12.69 -11.28
C THR A 214 -28.48 -11.89 -12.44
N SER A 215 -29.14 -10.80 -12.82
CA SER A 215 -28.61 -9.86 -13.82
C SER A 215 -27.29 -9.26 -13.33
N ALA A 216 -26.37 -8.93 -14.24
CA ALA A 216 -25.11 -8.28 -13.90
C ALA A 216 -25.32 -6.99 -13.06
N GLU A 217 -26.40 -6.25 -13.33
CA GLU A 217 -26.78 -5.07 -12.57
C GLU A 217 -27.17 -5.40 -11.12
N GLN A 218 -27.88 -6.52 -10.90
CA GLN A 218 -28.24 -6.98 -9.56
C GLN A 218 -27.00 -7.44 -8.78
N ALA A 219 -26.07 -8.13 -9.45
CA ALA A 219 -24.80 -8.53 -8.84
C ALA A 219 -23.98 -7.30 -8.42
N LEU A 220 -23.87 -6.30 -9.28
CA LEU A 220 -23.15 -5.05 -8.97
C LEU A 220 -23.78 -4.30 -7.79
N ASN A 221 -25.11 -4.21 -7.73
CA ASN A 221 -25.81 -3.57 -6.63
C ASN A 221 -25.55 -4.28 -5.29
N LYS A 222 -25.51 -5.62 -5.31
CA LYS A 222 -25.22 -6.44 -4.13
C LYS A 222 -23.78 -6.29 -3.65
N ILE A 223 -22.82 -6.28 -4.57
CA ILE A 223 -21.41 -6.00 -4.25
C ILE A 223 -21.28 -4.59 -3.67
N THR A 224 -21.97 -3.60 -4.26
CA THR A 224 -21.96 -2.22 -3.75
C THR A 224 -22.54 -2.13 -2.34
N GLN A 225 -23.64 -2.84 -2.07
CA GLN A 225 -24.23 -2.93 -0.73
C GLN A 225 -23.24 -3.57 0.27
N ALA A 226 -22.61 -4.68 -0.09
CA ALA A 226 -21.62 -5.34 0.76
C ALA A 226 -20.43 -4.41 1.08
N VAL A 227 -19.95 -3.65 0.09
CA VAL A 227 -18.92 -2.62 0.30
C VAL A 227 -19.39 -1.53 1.25
N GLN A 228 -20.63 -1.04 1.13
CA GLN A 228 -21.18 -0.03 2.03
C GLN A 228 -21.30 -0.54 3.48
N GLU A 229 -21.77 -1.77 3.66
CA GLU A 229 -21.86 -2.42 4.97
C GLU A 229 -20.48 -2.62 5.59
N PHE A 230 -19.51 -3.07 4.80
CA PHE A 230 -18.12 -3.22 5.22
C PHE A 230 -17.52 -1.88 5.66
N VAL A 231 -17.69 -0.82 4.85
CA VAL A 231 -17.21 0.51 5.22
C VAL A 231 -17.89 1.00 6.49
N ALA A 232 -19.21 0.85 6.64
CA ALA A 232 -19.93 1.28 7.84
C ALA A 232 -19.46 0.57 9.11
N LYS A 233 -19.08 -0.71 9.01
CA LYS A 233 -18.55 -1.52 10.11
C LYS A 233 -17.12 -1.14 10.52
N HIS A 234 -16.30 -0.72 9.56
CA HIS A 234 -14.87 -0.47 9.77
C HIS A 234 -14.49 1.02 9.83
N HIS A 235 -15.43 1.94 9.58
CA HIS A 235 -15.23 3.39 9.72
C HIS A 235 -15.31 3.79 11.21
N LYS A 236 -14.16 3.94 11.87
CA LYS A 236 -14.01 4.55 13.19
C LYS A 236 -13.32 5.90 13.09
#